data_AF-A0A0F8W628-F1
#
_entry.id   AF-A0A0F8W628-F1
#
_cell.length_a   1.000
_cell.length_b   1.000
_cell.length_c   1.000
_cell.angle_alpha   90.00
_cell.angle_beta   90.00
_cell.angle_gamma   90.00
#
_symmetry.space_group_name_H-M   'P 1'
#
loop_
_entity.id
_entity.type
_entity.pdbx_description
1 polymer ?
#
loop_
_entity_poly.entity_id
_entity_poly.type
_entity_poly.pdbx_seq_one_letter_code
_entity_poly.pdbx_strand_id
1 'polypeptide(L)'
;VRFYGHHEKSQMPPFLLEYLQETFTLGKMKALWRGPGEAEYPIVLYGEGYGAKIQKGGGAYTSQTKGGGVSFRLFDVLVGAVPTADIKGVWLRRADVEDVAAKLGIKTVPLLRTEAYLNEVVVMAKHPPLISSVAYEEGTEGHPAEGIVAFTAEPLYNNRGQRLMFKLKTEDFAK
;
A
#
# COMPACT_ATOMS: atom_id res chain seq x y z
N VAL A 1 13.32 3.87 13.11
CA VAL A 1 12.23 3.87 12.11
C VAL A 1 11.34 5.05 12.42
N ARG A 2 10.89 5.81 11.41
CA ARG A 2 9.98 6.96 11.58
C ARG A 2 8.65 6.62 10.92
N PHE A 3 7.55 7.05 11.52
CA PHE A 3 6.19 6.77 11.05
C PHE A 3 5.47 8.08 10.76
N TYR A 4 4.77 8.15 9.64
CA TYR A 4 4.09 9.34 9.15
C TYR A 4 2.66 8.99 8.75
N GLY A 5 1.72 9.92 8.98
CA GLY A 5 0.37 9.83 8.43
C GLY A 5 0.31 10.22 6.95
N HIS A 6 -0.90 10.29 6.39
CA HIS A 6 -1.13 10.66 4.98
C HIS A 6 -0.49 12.01 4.60
N HIS A 7 -0.48 12.97 5.54
CA HIS A 7 0.39 14.12 5.50
C HIS A 7 1.36 14.09 6.69
N GLU A 8 2.54 14.69 6.53
CA GLU A 8 3.58 14.73 7.57
C GLU A 8 3.07 15.32 8.91
N LYS A 9 2.02 16.15 8.84
CA LYS A 9 1.37 16.79 10.00
C LYS A 9 0.13 16.03 10.52
N SER A 10 -0.32 14.98 9.84
CA SER A 10 -1.50 14.22 10.24
C SER A 10 -1.17 13.35 11.44
N GLN A 11 -1.95 13.48 12.52
CA GLN A 11 -1.82 12.58 13.66
C GLN A 11 -2.33 11.19 13.28
N MET A 12 -1.47 10.18 13.47
CA MET A 12 -1.83 8.79 13.30
C MET A 12 -2.62 8.30 14.53
N PRO A 13 -3.69 7.50 14.34
CA PRO A 13 -4.39 6.89 15.47
C PRO A 13 -3.41 6.04 16.33
N PRO A 14 -3.40 6.17 17.66
CA PRO A 14 -2.39 5.54 18.53
C PRO A 14 -2.29 4.02 18.36
N PHE A 15 -3.41 3.34 18.22
CA PHE A 15 -3.47 1.89 18.04
C PHE A 15 -2.89 1.42 16.69
N LEU A 16 -2.97 2.26 15.64
CA LEU A 16 -2.29 1.99 14.37
C LEU A 16 -0.79 2.21 14.53
N LEU A 17 -0.38 3.28 15.22
CA LEU A 17 1.04 3.55 15.49
C LEU A 17 1.69 2.41 16.27
N GLU A 18 1.03 1.89 17.30
CA GLU A 18 1.49 0.74 18.08
C GLU A 18 1.70 -0.49 17.19
N TYR A 19 0.69 -0.86 16.39
CA TYR A 19 0.78 -1.96 15.42
C TYR A 19 1.96 -1.77 14.44
N LEU A 20 2.17 -0.56 13.93
CA LEU A 20 3.28 -0.27 13.02
C LEU A 20 4.64 -0.37 13.72
N GLN A 21 4.75 0.09 14.97
CA GLN A 21 6.00 0.00 15.76
C GLN A 21 6.39 -1.45 16.06
N GLU A 22 5.41 -2.30 16.37
CA GLU A 22 5.61 -3.74 16.55
C GLU A 22 5.98 -4.45 15.23
N THR A 23 5.33 -4.04 14.14
CA THR A 23 5.53 -4.66 12.82
C THR A 23 6.89 -4.29 12.22
N PHE A 24 7.26 -3.00 12.26
CA PHE A 24 8.42 -2.42 11.60
C PHE A 24 9.53 -2.06 12.58
N THR A 25 10.07 -3.08 13.25
CA THR A 25 11.20 -2.91 14.16
C THR A 25 12.46 -2.49 13.41
N LEU A 26 13.39 -1.85 14.11
CA LEU A 26 14.68 -1.46 13.52
C LEU A 26 15.41 -2.66 12.91
N GLY A 27 15.43 -3.81 13.59
CA GLY A 27 16.09 -5.02 13.10
C GLY A 27 15.51 -5.52 11.77
N LYS A 28 14.18 -5.59 11.67
CA LYS A 28 13.49 -5.97 10.42
C LYS A 28 13.77 -4.98 9.29
N MET A 29 13.75 -3.68 9.58
CA MET A 29 14.03 -2.64 8.58
C MET A 29 15.49 -2.65 8.13
N LYS A 30 16.46 -2.88 9.03
CA LYS A 30 17.87 -3.02 8.67
C LYS A 30 18.12 -4.24 7.77
N ALA A 31 17.37 -5.33 7.97
CA ALA A 31 17.47 -6.53 7.15
C ALA A 31 17.01 -6.34 5.69
N LEU A 32 16.36 -5.21 5.36
CA LEU A 32 15.99 -4.88 3.98
C LEU A 32 17.17 -4.34 3.16
N TRP A 33 18.21 -3.79 3.78
CA TRP A 33 19.42 -3.39 3.07
C TRP A 33 20.12 -4.63 2.54
N ARG A 34 20.53 -4.59 1.26
CA ARG A 34 21.14 -5.75 0.63
C ARG A 34 22.52 -5.99 1.22
N GLY A 35 22.69 -7.14 1.89
CA GLY A 35 23.98 -7.79 2.09
C GLY A 35 24.95 -7.17 3.13
N PRO A 36 25.83 -7.99 3.73
CA PRO A 36 26.94 -7.48 4.54
C PRO A 36 27.87 -6.59 3.70
N GLY A 37 28.09 -5.35 4.15
CA GLY A 37 29.08 -4.43 3.56
C GLY A 37 28.53 -3.37 2.59
N GLU A 38 27.23 -3.36 2.29
CA GLU A 38 26.63 -2.27 1.52
C GLU A 38 26.30 -1.06 2.41
N ALA A 39 26.32 0.14 1.82
CA ALA A 39 25.97 1.37 2.52
C ALA A 39 24.48 1.41 2.87
N GLU A 40 24.16 1.85 4.08
CA GLU A 40 22.76 2.11 4.46
C GLU A 40 22.18 3.20 3.55
N TYR A 41 20.98 2.96 3.01
CA TYR A 41 20.24 3.95 2.23
C TYR A 41 18.82 4.13 2.76
N PRO A 42 18.21 5.32 2.63
CA PRO A 42 16.83 5.52 3.06
C PRO A 42 15.86 4.59 2.33
N ILE A 43 14.94 3.99 3.09
CA ILE A 43 13.82 3.20 2.56
C ILE A 43 12.54 3.78 3.15
N VAL A 44 11.59 4.13 2.28
CA VAL A 44 10.26 4.59 2.66
C VAL A 44 9.23 3.58 2.18
N LEU A 45 8.43 3.07 3.11
CA LEU A 45 7.34 2.14 2.84
C LEU A 45 6.01 2.91 2.83
N TYR A 46 5.25 2.76 1.75
CA TYR A 46 3.91 3.32 1.63
C TYR A 46 2.90 2.19 1.66
N GLY A 47 1.89 2.33 2.51
CA GLY A 47 0.84 1.34 2.65
C GLY A 47 -0.40 1.91 3.31
N GLU A 48 -1.44 1.09 3.34
CA GLU A 48 -2.74 1.43 3.91
C GLU A 48 -2.91 0.71 5.24
N GLY A 49 -3.12 1.47 6.31
CA GLY A 49 -3.61 0.94 7.57
C GLY A 49 -5.12 0.71 7.47
N TYR A 50 -5.61 -0.47 7.84
CA TYR A 50 -7.04 -0.81 7.77
C TYR A 50 -7.47 -1.62 9.01
N GLY A 51 -8.77 -1.68 9.26
CA GLY A 51 -9.35 -2.24 10.48
C GLY A 51 -10.23 -1.24 11.22
N ALA A 52 -10.72 -1.63 12.41
CA ALA A 52 -11.65 -0.80 13.14
C ALA A 52 -11.03 0.54 13.55
N LYS A 53 -11.87 1.58 13.59
CA LYS A 53 -11.52 2.95 14.04
C LYS A 53 -10.52 3.71 13.17
N ILE A 54 -10.04 3.16 12.05
CA ILE A 54 -9.20 3.89 11.08
C ILE A 54 -10.06 4.71 10.12
N GLN A 55 -11.04 4.06 9.47
CA GLN A 55 -12.02 4.69 8.60
C GLN A 55 -13.42 4.12 8.86
N LYS A 56 -14.47 4.85 8.46
CA LYS A 56 -15.85 4.38 8.57
C LYS A 56 -16.01 3.09 7.76
N GLY A 57 -16.49 2.02 8.40
CA GLY A 57 -16.60 0.69 7.77
C GLY A 57 -15.31 -0.13 7.74
N GLY A 58 -14.15 0.44 8.11
CA GLY A 58 -12.86 -0.26 8.09
C GLY A 58 -12.79 -1.48 9.00
N GLY A 59 -13.55 -1.50 10.10
CA GLY A 59 -13.64 -2.66 11.00
C GLY A 59 -14.30 -3.89 10.38
N ALA A 60 -15.09 -3.71 9.31
CA ALA A 60 -15.72 -4.84 8.61
C ALA A 60 -14.68 -5.75 7.95
N TYR A 61 -13.52 -5.20 7.56
CA TYR A 61 -12.46 -5.97 6.92
C TYR A 61 -11.90 -7.04 7.84
N THR A 62 -11.58 -6.70 9.08
CA THR A 62 -10.84 -7.59 10.00
C THR A 62 -11.71 -8.20 11.10
N SER A 63 -13.03 -8.02 11.01
CA SER A 63 -13.97 -8.44 12.06
C SER A 63 -13.96 -9.95 12.31
N GLN A 64 -13.79 -10.76 11.27
CA GLN A 64 -13.83 -12.22 11.34
C GLN A 64 -12.48 -12.87 11.68
N THR A 65 -11.35 -12.21 11.41
CA THR A 65 -10.01 -12.79 11.61
C THR A 65 -9.24 -12.20 12.79
N LYS A 66 -9.34 -10.88 13.02
CA LYS A 66 -8.52 -10.16 14.00
C LYS A 66 -9.37 -9.45 15.06
N GLY A 67 -10.63 -9.84 15.21
CA GLY A 67 -11.58 -9.21 16.13
C GLY A 67 -11.81 -7.73 15.82
N GLY A 68 -11.66 -7.32 14.55
CA GLY A 68 -11.69 -5.92 14.13
C GLY A 68 -10.38 -5.16 14.34
N GLY A 69 -9.31 -5.84 14.76
CA GLY A 69 -7.98 -5.27 14.96
C GLY A 69 -7.39 -4.65 13.69
N VAL A 70 -6.35 -3.85 13.88
CA VAL A 70 -5.67 -3.13 12.80
C VAL A 70 -4.70 -4.03 12.07
N SER A 71 -4.52 -3.75 10.78
CA SER A 71 -3.48 -4.35 9.96
C SER A 71 -2.99 -3.34 8.91
N PHE A 72 -1.97 -3.74 8.14
CA PHE A 72 -1.32 -2.90 7.14
C PHE A 72 -1.13 -3.67 5.83
N ARG A 73 -1.38 -3.02 4.69
CA ARG A 73 -1.04 -3.53 3.36
C ARG A 73 -0.03 -2.62 2.69
N LEU A 74 1.11 -3.17 2.31
CA LEU A 74 2.13 -2.43 1.55
C LEU A 74 1.66 -2.25 0.09
N PHE A 75 1.79 -1.04 -0.45
CA PHE A 75 1.51 -0.80 -1.88
C PHE A 75 2.66 -0.14 -2.63
N ASP A 76 3.62 0.50 -1.95
CA ASP A 76 4.75 1.13 -2.61
C ASP A 76 6.02 1.15 -1.76
N VAL A 77 7.17 1.22 -2.42
CA VAL A 77 8.47 1.38 -1.76
C VAL A 77 9.33 2.35 -2.56
N LEU A 78 9.91 3.33 -1.86
CA LEU A 78 10.87 4.29 -2.39
C LEU A 78 12.21 4.08 -1.71
N VAL A 79 13.28 3.89 -2.49
CA VAL A 79 14.64 3.70 -1.97
C VAL A 79 15.56 4.84 -2.39
N GLY A 80 16.52 5.19 -1.55
CA GLY A 80 17.55 6.19 -1.86
C GLY A 80 17.06 7.65 -1.87
N ALA A 81 15.77 7.91 -1.61
CA ALA A 81 15.28 9.27 -1.47
C ALA A 81 15.74 9.87 -0.14
N VAL A 82 16.44 11.00 -0.21
CA VAL A 82 16.84 11.78 0.97
C VAL A 82 15.99 13.05 1.00
N PRO A 83 15.08 13.23 1.97
CA PRO A 83 14.17 14.40 2.00
C PRO A 83 14.88 15.76 2.02
N THR A 84 16.14 15.79 2.43
CA THR A 84 16.96 17.00 2.55
C THR A 84 17.93 17.21 1.38
N ALA A 85 17.88 16.37 0.34
CA ALA A 85 18.75 16.49 -0.84
C ALA A 85 17.95 16.38 -2.13
N ASP A 86 18.45 16.95 -3.22
CA ASP A 86 17.86 16.86 -4.57
C ASP A 86 17.95 15.46 -5.21
N ILE A 87 18.17 14.42 -4.39
CA ILE A 87 18.26 13.03 -4.83
C ILE A 87 16.84 12.48 -4.95
N LYS A 88 16.38 12.36 -6.21
CA LYS A 88 15.15 11.63 -6.53
C LYS A 88 15.41 10.13 -6.31
N GLY A 89 14.78 9.56 -5.28
CA GLY A 89 14.87 8.13 -5.02
C GLY A 89 14.25 7.29 -6.15
N VAL A 90 14.41 5.97 -6.03
CA VAL A 90 13.91 4.99 -7.00
C VAL A 90 12.67 4.31 -6.43
N TRP A 91 11.56 4.40 -7.15
CA TRP A 91 10.37 3.60 -6.87
C TRP A 91 10.62 2.17 -7.30
N LEU A 92 10.30 1.21 -6.43
CA LEU A 92 10.49 -0.20 -6.73
C LEU A 92 9.40 -0.73 -7.66
N ARG A 93 9.74 -1.75 -8.45
CA ARG A 93 8.76 -2.50 -9.25
C ARG A 93 7.90 -3.36 -8.36
N ARG A 94 6.75 -3.80 -8.88
CA ARG A 94 5.79 -4.60 -8.11
C ARG A 94 6.41 -5.84 -7.45
N ALA A 95 7.22 -6.60 -8.19
CA ALA A 95 7.86 -7.81 -7.65
C ALA A 95 8.85 -7.48 -6.51
N ASP A 96 9.55 -6.35 -6.60
CA ASP A 96 10.49 -5.91 -5.55
C ASP A 96 9.73 -5.40 -4.30
N VAL A 97 8.54 -4.79 -4.47
CA VAL A 97 7.63 -4.45 -3.37
C VAL A 97 7.11 -5.71 -2.66
N GLU A 98 6.77 -6.75 -3.43
CA GLU A 98 6.32 -8.04 -2.89
C GLU A 98 7.43 -8.77 -2.12
N ASP A 99 8.68 -8.72 -2.61
CA ASP A 99 9.85 -9.24 -1.90
C ASP A 99 10.08 -8.50 -0.56
N VAL A 100 9.98 -7.17 -0.55
CA VAL A 100 10.05 -6.39 0.70
C VAL A 100 8.95 -6.79 1.67
N ALA A 101 7.70 -6.93 1.20
CA ALA A 101 6.58 -7.35 2.03
C ALA A 101 6.80 -8.74 2.64
N ALA A 102 7.27 -9.70 1.84
CA ALA A 102 7.58 -11.05 2.28
C ALA A 102 8.65 -11.06 3.38
N LYS A 103 9.74 -10.31 3.22
CA LYS A 103 10.81 -10.18 4.22
C LYS A 103 10.33 -9.58 5.55
N LEU A 104 9.33 -8.70 5.51
CA LEU A 104 8.75 -8.09 6.70
C LEU A 104 7.64 -8.94 7.33
N GLY A 105 7.18 -9.99 6.65
CA GLY A 105 6.05 -10.82 7.06
C GLY A 105 4.70 -10.09 6.97
N ILE A 106 4.57 -9.16 6.03
CA ILE A 106 3.33 -8.41 5.78
C ILE A 106 2.79 -8.74 4.39
N LYS A 107 1.52 -8.42 4.15
CA LYS A 107 0.92 -8.58 2.82
C LYS A 107 0.98 -7.27 2.03
N THR A 108 1.02 -7.39 0.71
CA THR A 108 0.79 -6.25 -0.19
C THR A 108 -0.70 -6.05 -0.46
N VAL A 109 -1.07 -4.89 -1.01
CA VAL A 109 -2.37 -4.74 -1.68
C VAL A 109 -2.47 -5.76 -2.83
N PRO A 110 -3.65 -6.36 -3.07
CA PRO A 110 -3.80 -7.40 -4.08
C PRO A 110 -3.57 -6.86 -5.49
N LEU A 111 -2.85 -7.62 -6.32
CA LEU A 111 -2.71 -7.35 -7.75
C LEU A 111 -3.89 -7.98 -8.49
N LEU A 112 -4.76 -7.16 -9.10
CA LEU A 112 -5.96 -7.65 -9.80
C LEU A 112 -5.64 -8.23 -11.18
N ARG A 113 -4.68 -7.60 -11.88
CA ARG A 113 -4.21 -7.92 -13.23
C ARG A 113 -2.75 -7.48 -13.36
N THR A 114 -1.95 -8.26 -14.10
CA THR A 114 -0.59 -7.86 -14.50
C THR A 114 -0.60 -6.92 -15.69
N GLU A 115 -1.56 -7.11 -16.59
CA GLU A 115 -1.75 -6.33 -17.81
C GLU A 115 -3.25 -6.09 -18.02
N ALA A 116 -3.61 -4.86 -18.43
CA ALA A 116 -4.98 -4.48 -18.76
C ALA A 116 -4.97 -3.23 -19.66
N TYR A 117 -5.91 -3.16 -20.59
CA TYR A 117 -6.24 -1.94 -21.30
C TYR A 117 -7.10 -1.02 -20.44
N LEU A 118 -7.03 0.29 -20.69
CA LEU A 118 -7.76 1.30 -19.90
C LEU A 118 -9.27 1.02 -19.82
N ASN A 119 -9.90 0.61 -20.93
CA ASN A 119 -11.32 0.29 -20.98
C ASN A 119 -11.67 -0.91 -20.09
N GLU A 120 -10.78 -1.90 -19.95
CA GLU A 120 -10.99 -3.04 -19.05
C GLU A 120 -10.96 -2.58 -17.59
N VAL A 121 -10.01 -1.71 -17.25
CA VAL A 121 -9.94 -1.13 -15.89
C VAL A 121 -11.19 -0.33 -15.55
N VAL A 122 -11.73 0.43 -16.52
CA VAL A 122 -12.99 1.17 -16.35
C VAL A 122 -14.17 0.21 -16.15
N VAL A 123 -14.27 -0.85 -16.96
CA VAL A 123 -15.34 -1.85 -16.80
C VAL A 123 -15.27 -2.51 -15.42
N MET A 124 -14.07 -2.93 -14.98
CA MET A 124 -13.87 -3.52 -13.65
C MET A 124 -14.27 -2.59 -12.51
N ALA A 125 -14.00 -1.29 -12.62
CA ALA A 125 -14.37 -0.32 -11.58
C ALA A 125 -15.88 0.03 -11.60
N LYS A 126 -16.56 -0.18 -12.73
CA LYS A 126 -17.97 0.22 -12.92
C LYS A 126 -18.96 -0.91 -12.67
N HIS A 127 -18.75 -2.10 -13.24
CA HIS A 127 -19.73 -3.19 -13.17
C HIS A 127 -19.14 -4.57 -13.55
N PRO A 128 -19.47 -5.67 -12.83
CA PRO A 128 -20.26 -5.73 -11.60
C PRO A 128 -19.54 -5.04 -10.43
N PRO A 129 -20.19 -4.83 -9.25
CA PRO A 129 -19.53 -4.21 -8.11
C PRO A 129 -18.20 -4.88 -7.80
N LEU A 130 -17.13 -4.08 -7.74
CA LEU A 130 -15.79 -4.59 -7.42
C LEU A 130 -15.79 -5.07 -5.97
N ILE A 131 -15.59 -6.37 -5.76
CA ILE A 131 -15.53 -6.96 -4.42
C ILE A 131 -14.08 -6.96 -3.92
N SER A 132 -13.88 -6.60 -2.66
CA SER A 132 -12.57 -6.47 -2.04
C SER A 132 -11.94 -7.84 -1.74
N SER A 133 -10.85 -8.16 -2.44
CA SER A 133 -10.03 -9.34 -2.13
C SER A 133 -9.41 -9.24 -0.74
N VAL A 134 -9.11 -8.04 -0.25
CA VAL A 134 -8.59 -7.84 1.12
C VAL A 134 -9.63 -8.25 2.16
N ALA A 135 -10.90 -7.88 1.97
CA ALA A 135 -11.97 -8.30 2.87
C ALA A 135 -12.15 -9.82 2.84
N TYR A 136 -12.15 -10.41 1.64
CA TYR A 136 -12.25 -11.87 1.47
C TYR A 136 -11.11 -12.62 2.19
N GLU A 137 -9.86 -12.18 2.01
CA GLU A 137 -8.69 -12.74 2.70
C GLU A 137 -8.75 -12.60 4.23
N GLU A 138 -9.55 -11.65 4.73
CA GLU A 138 -9.78 -11.41 6.15
C GLU A 138 -11.14 -11.99 6.61
N GLY A 139 -11.72 -12.89 5.82
CA GLY A 139 -12.92 -13.68 6.18
C GLY A 139 -14.25 -12.98 5.95
N THR A 140 -14.27 -11.81 5.30
CA THR A 140 -15.49 -11.06 5.03
C THR A 140 -15.85 -11.13 3.54
N GLU A 141 -16.98 -11.76 3.22
CA GLU A 141 -17.48 -11.87 1.84
C GLU A 141 -18.33 -10.67 1.41
N GLY A 142 -18.37 -10.40 0.10
CA GLY A 142 -19.28 -9.42 -0.50
C GLY A 142 -19.00 -7.94 -0.17
N HIS A 143 -17.93 -7.63 0.55
CA HIS A 143 -17.58 -6.24 0.87
C HIS A 143 -17.06 -5.50 -0.38
N PRO A 144 -17.63 -4.34 -0.76
CA PRO A 144 -17.20 -3.60 -1.93
C PRO A 144 -15.81 -2.99 -1.72
N ALA A 145 -14.98 -3.02 -2.76
CA ALA A 145 -13.73 -2.28 -2.80
C ALA A 145 -13.98 -0.81 -3.13
N GLU A 146 -13.14 0.09 -2.59
CA GLU A 146 -13.20 1.52 -2.89
C GLU A 146 -12.92 1.80 -4.38
N GLY A 147 -11.97 1.08 -4.97
CA GLY A 147 -11.55 1.33 -6.34
C GLY A 147 -10.31 0.56 -6.76
N ILE A 148 -9.73 1.00 -7.87
CA ILE A 148 -8.53 0.43 -8.50
C ILE A 148 -7.49 1.52 -8.65
N VAL A 149 -6.24 1.21 -8.31
CA VAL A 149 -5.08 2.01 -8.70
C VAL A 149 -4.36 1.28 -9.83
N ALA A 150 -4.23 1.93 -10.98
CA ALA A 150 -3.50 1.42 -12.13
C ALA A 150 -2.17 2.16 -12.26
N PHE A 151 -1.12 1.40 -12.52
CA PHE A 151 0.26 1.89 -12.62
C PHE A 151 1.00 1.08 -13.69
N THR A 152 2.15 1.61 -14.11
CA THR A 152 3.02 0.98 -15.11
C THR A 152 3.90 -0.08 -14.46
N ALA A 153 4.16 -1.20 -15.15
CA ALA A 153 4.95 -2.32 -14.61
C ALA A 153 6.36 -1.88 -14.20
N GLU A 154 6.99 -1.09 -15.07
CA GLU A 154 8.16 -0.28 -14.75
C GLU A 154 7.70 1.13 -14.39
N PRO A 155 8.19 1.76 -13.31
CA PRO A 155 7.80 3.13 -12.96
C PRO A 155 8.15 4.14 -14.06
N LEU A 156 7.15 4.53 -14.85
CA LEU A 156 7.29 5.57 -15.87
C LEU A 156 6.90 6.94 -15.32
N TYR A 157 7.47 8.00 -15.90
CA TYR A 157 7.22 9.38 -15.49
C TYR A 157 6.87 10.26 -16.71
N ASN A 158 6.05 11.27 -16.49
CA ASN A 158 5.84 12.33 -17.47
C ASN A 158 7.02 13.33 -17.48
N ASN A 159 6.98 14.30 -18.39
CA ASN A 159 8.00 15.36 -18.51
C ASN A 159 8.09 16.31 -17.30
N ARG A 160 7.19 16.17 -16.32
CA ARG A 160 7.22 16.89 -15.03
C ARG A 160 7.76 16.02 -13.89
N GLY A 161 8.21 14.80 -14.17
CA GLY A 161 8.70 13.85 -13.17
C GLY A 161 7.61 13.25 -12.30
N GLN A 162 6.34 13.32 -12.71
CA GLN A 162 5.23 12.68 -12.01
C GLN A 162 5.05 11.26 -12.53
N ARG A 163 4.84 10.30 -11.62
CA ARG A 163 4.66 8.89 -11.98
C ARG A 163 3.39 8.70 -12.80
N LEU A 164 3.46 7.90 -13.86
CA LEU A 164 2.32 7.52 -14.68
C LEU A 164 1.50 6.45 -13.96
N MET A 165 0.44 6.93 -13.30
CA MET A 165 -0.54 6.13 -12.58
C MET A 165 -1.87 6.87 -12.52
N PHE A 166 -2.97 6.15 -12.34
CA PHE A 166 -4.27 6.74 -12.08
C PHE A 166 -5.07 5.86 -11.11
N LYS A 167 -6.14 6.43 -10.56
CA LYS A 167 -7.10 5.73 -9.73
C LYS A 167 -8.50 5.91 -10.28
N LEU A 168 -9.32 4.87 -10.18
CA LEU A 168 -10.75 4.92 -10.44
C LEU A 168 -11.45 4.44 -9.17
N LYS A 169 -12.44 5.19 -8.68
CA LYS A 169 -13.25 4.75 -7.57
C LYS A 169 -14.61 4.27 -8.04
N THR A 170 -15.15 3.26 -7.38
CA THR A 170 -16.48 2.72 -7.67
C THR A 170 -17.56 3.79 -7.44
N GLU A 171 -17.37 4.66 -6.43
CA GLU A 171 -18.26 5.79 -6.13
C GLU A 171 -18.36 6.81 -7.26
N ASP A 172 -17.33 6.97 -8.10
CA ASP A 172 -17.34 7.90 -9.23
C ASP A 172 -18.36 7.48 -10.32
N PHE A 173 -18.76 6.21 -10.33
CA PHE A 173 -19.70 5.64 -11.29
C PHE A 173 -21.12 5.43 -10.74
N ALA A 174 -21.35 5.64 -9.45
CA ALA A 174 -22.63 5.38 -8.78
C ALA A 174 -23.70 6.47 -9.00
N LYS A 175 -23.63 7.18 -10.14
CA LYS A 175 -24.56 8.26 -10.52
C LYS A 175 -25.55 7.82 -11.59
#